data_AF-A0AAX3KP00-F1
#
_entry.id   AF-A0AAX3KP00-F1
#
_cell.length_a   1.000
_cell.length_b   1.000
_cell.length_c   1.000
_cell.angle_alpha   90.00
_cell.angle_beta   90.00
_cell.angle_gamma   90.00
#
_symmetry.space_group_name_H-M   'P 1'
#
loop_
_entity.id
_entity.type
_entity.pdbx_description
1 polymer ?
#
loop_
_entity_poly.entity_id
_entity_poly.type
_entity_poly.pdbx_seq_one_letter_code
_entity_poly.pdbx_strand_id
1 'polypeptide(L)'
;MLGRGSPRPLADTAGNFARSLPWLVVLAPLLLLGAGPHLSAGGLLFALGSGVLASGPGYAVWYGVVRQVSAQQAATLQLSVPVLAGLGGVALIGEPLSLRLLLASVVVLGGITLALVPRRQAL
;
A
#
# COMPACT_ATOMS: atom_id res chain seq x y z
N MET A 1 -9.15 -1.38 -13.09
CA MET A 1 -7.99 -2.06 -12.48
C MET A 1 -7.25 -2.86 -13.55
N LEU A 2 -6.21 -2.28 -14.17
CA LEU A 2 -5.53 -2.86 -15.34
C LEU A 2 -4.80 -4.19 -15.06
N GLY A 3 -4.47 -4.52 -13.80
CA GLY A 3 -3.79 -5.77 -13.42
C GLY A 3 -4.70 -6.93 -12.97
N ARG A 4 -6.02 -6.75 -12.91
CA ARG A 4 -6.95 -7.76 -12.36
C ARG A 4 -6.98 -9.06 -13.18
N GLY A 5 -6.77 -8.96 -14.49
CA GLY A 5 -6.76 -10.10 -15.42
C GLY A 5 -5.40 -10.79 -15.54
N SER A 6 -4.37 -10.36 -14.80
CA SER A 6 -3.06 -10.99 -14.89
C SER A 6 -3.11 -12.44 -14.35
N PRO A 7 -2.56 -13.42 -15.09
CA PRO A 7 -2.42 -14.78 -14.60
C PRO A 7 -1.35 -14.91 -13.51
N ARG A 8 -0.38 -13.97 -13.44
CA ARG A 8 0.74 -13.99 -12.48
C ARG A 8 1.00 -12.57 -11.91
N PRO A 9 0.05 -11.98 -11.16
CA PRO A 9 0.09 -10.57 -10.78
C PRO A 9 1.30 -10.18 -9.91
N LEU A 10 1.79 -11.11 -9.08
CA LEU A 10 3.01 -10.88 -8.29
C LEU A 10 4.27 -10.80 -9.15
N ALA A 11 4.41 -11.71 -10.14
CA ALA A 11 5.55 -11.70 -11.05
C ALA A 11 5.55 -10.45 -11.94
N ASP A 12 4.37 -10.03 -12.41
CA ASP A 12 4.23 -8.81 -13.20
C ASP A 12 4.61 -7.56 -12.39
N THR A 13 4.22 -7.51 -11.12
CA THR A 13 4.57 -6.42 -10.20
C THR A 13 6.06 -6.39 -9.91
N ALA A 14 6.68 -7.55 -9.65
CA ALA A 14 8.14 -7.65 -9.50
C ALA A 14 8.86 -7.18 -10.77
N GLY A 15 8.36 -7.56 -11.95
CA GLY A 15 8.88 -7.07 -13.23
C GLY A 15 8.75 -5.55 -13.38
N ASN A 16 7.66 -4.94 -12.90
CA ASN A 16 7.50 -3.49 -12.92
C ASN A 16 8.50 -2.78 -12.01
N PHE A 17 8.75 -3.31 -10.80
CA PHE A 17 9.82 -2.80 -9.93
C PHE A 17 11.19 -2.91 -10.62
N ALA A 18 11.51 -4.04 -11.25
CA ALA A 18 12.76 -4.21 -11.98
C ALA A 18 12.90 -3.20 -13.13
N ARG A 19 11.82 -2.96 -13.88
CA ARG A 19 11.78 -1.94 -14.96
C ARG A 19 11.88 -0.50 -14.46
N SER A 20 11.62 -0.24 -13.18
CA SER A 20 11.88 1.07 -12.58
C SER A 20 13.34 1.30 -12.20
N LEU A 21 14.14 0.24 -12.02
CA LEU A 21 15.56 0.38 -11.62
C LEU A 21 16.41 1.23 -12.58
N PRO A 22 16.29 1.13 -13.91
CA PRO A 22 17.05 1.97 -14.83
C PRO A 22 16.81 3.47 -14.60
N TRP A 23 15.63 3.86 -14.14
CA TRP A 23 15.30 5.27 -13.86
C TRP A 23 16.07 5.84 -12.66
N LEU A 24 16.74 5.01 -11.86
CA LEU A 24 17.67 5.47 -10.82
C LEU A 24 18.84 6.30 -11.40
N VAL A 25 19.16 6.16 -12.69
CA VAL A 25 20.17 6.99 -13.36
C VAL A 25 19.83 8.49 -13.30
N VAL A 26 18.55 8.85 -13.20
CA VAL A 26 18.11 10.25 -13.04
C VAL A 26 18.63 10.85 -11.74
N LEU A 27 18.92 10.04 -10.72
CA LEU A 27 19.51 10.46 -9.45
C LEU A 27 21.04 10.55 -9.51
N ALA A 28 21.69 10.06 -10.57
CA ALA A 28 23.15 10.07 -10.70
C ALA A 28 23.76 11.48 -10.62
N PRO A 29 23.20 12.55 -11.23
CA PRO A 29 23.74 13.89 -11.10
C PRO A 29 23.77 14.39 -9.63
N LEU A 30 22.75 14.07 -8.83
CA LEU A 30 22.72 14.44 -7.41
C LEU A 30 23.86 13.78 -6.64
N LEU A 31 24.12 12.49 -6.91
CA LEU A 31 25.23 11.74 -6.32
C LEU A 31 26.59 12.32 -6.75
N LEU A 32 26.76 12.63 -8.04
CA LEU A 32 28.02 13.14 -8.59
C LEU A 32 28.35 14.56 -8.10
N LEU A 33 27.34 15.40 -7.88
CA LEU A 33 27.51 16.76 -7.35
C LEU A 33 27.68 16.82 -5.83
N GLY A 34 27.72 15.67 -5.15
CA GLY A 34 27.82 15.61 -3.69
C GLY A 34 26.56 16.08 -2.95
N ALA A 35 25.47 16.33 -3.68
CA ALA A 35 24.16 16.72 -3.13
C ALA A 35 23.22 15.52 -2.94
N GLY A 36 23.73 14.30 -3.12
CA GLY A 36 22.99 13.05 -3.05
C GLY A 36 22.93 12.45 -1.64
N PRO A 37 22.09 11.43 -1.43
CA PRO A 37 21.98 10.76 -0.14
C PRO A 37 23.30 10.07 0.25
N HIS A 38 23.64 10.10 1.54
CA HIS A 38 24.77 9.35 2.07
C HIS A 38 24.49 7.84 2.01
N LEU A 39 25.22 7.14 1.15
CA LEU A 39 25.10 5.70 0.99
C LEU A 39 25.95 5.00 2.05
N SER A 40 25.29 4.37 3.02
CA SER A 40 25.92 3.47 3.99
C SER A 40 25.31 2.08 3.86
N ALA A 41 26.06 1.04 4.24
CA ALA A 41 25.54 -0.34 4.21
C ALA A 41 24.26 -0.48 5.06
N GLY A 42 24.23 0.13 6.25
CA GLY A 42 23.04 0.16 7.10
C GLY A 42 21.86 0.88 6.46
N GLY A 43 22.09 2.06 5.88
CA GLY A 43 21.03 2.82 5.18
C GLY A 43 20.44 2.05 4.01
N LEU A 44 21.28 1.33 3.26
CA LEU A 44 20.82 0.50 2.15
C LEU A 44 19.99 -0.70 2.65
N LEU A 45 20.43 -1.36 3.73
CA LEU A 45 19.66 -2.45 4.35
C LEU A 45 18.29 -1.96 4.85
N PHE A 46 18.22 -0.79 5.48
CA PHE A 46 16.94 -0.22 5.90
C PHE A 46 16.05 0.16 4.72
N ALA A 47 16.60 0.76 3.67
CA ALA A 47 15.84 1.13 2.47
C ALA A 47 15.27 -0.10 1.75
N LEU A 48 16.08 -1.16 1.61
CA LEU A 48 15.63 -2.43 1.04
C LEU A 48 14.61 -3.11 1.96
N GLY A 49 14.89 -3.18 3.25
CA GLY A 49 14.02 -3.77 4.26
C GLY A 49 12.65 -3.08 4.30
N SER A 50 12.62 -1.75 4.31
CA SER A 50 11.37 -0.99 4.30
C SER A 50 10.57 -1.25 3.02
N GLY A 51 11.23 -1.32 1.86
CA GLY A 51 10.57 -1.61 0.59
C GLY A 51 10.00 -3.04 0.54
N VAL A 52 10.84 -4.05 0.81
CA VAL A 52 10.48 -5.48 0.72
C VAL A 52 9.39 -5.83 1.72
N LEU A 53 9.55 -5.43 2.97
CA LEU A 53 8.61 -5.79 4.04
C LEU A 53 7.29 -5.02 3.94
N ALA A 54 7.30 -3.76 3.51
CA ALA A 54 6.06 -3.01 3.33
C ALA A 54 5.30 -3.43 2.06
N SER A 55 6.02 -3.66 0.95
CA SER A 55 5.38 -3.85 -0.35
C SER A 55 5.04 -5.31 -0.65
N GLY A 56 5.97 -6.24 -0.40
CA GLY A 56 5.82 -7.64 -0.80
C GLY A 56 4.57 -8.32 -0.23
N PRO A 57 4.41 -8.36 1.11
CA PRO A 57 3.22 -8.92 1.75
C PRO A 57 1.93 -8.21 1.34
N GLY A 58 1.96 -6.87 1.25
CA GLY A 58 0.81 -6.06 0.85
C GLY A 58 0.30 -6.44 -0.54
N TYR A 59 1.19 -6.58 -1.52
CA TYR A 59 0.82 -7.04 -2.86
C TYR A 59 0.33 -8.49 -2.86
N ALA A 60 0.95 -9.39 -2.10
CA ALA A 60 0.53 -10.78 -2.03
C ALA A 60 -0.91 -10.92 -1.50
N VAL A 61 -1.21 -10.24 -0.40
CA VAL A 61 -2.56 -10.21 0.18
C VAL A 61 -3.54 -9.53 -0.77
N TRP A 62 -3.19 -8.36 -1.30
CA TRP A 62 -4.07 -7.59 -2.18
C TRP A 62 -4.45 -8.35 -3.44
N TYR A 63 -3.50 -9.00 -4.10
CA TYR A 63 -3.80 -9.81 -5.29
C TYR A 63 -4.59 -11.08 -4.99
N GLY A 64 -4.51 -11.60 -3.75
CA GLY A 64 -5.41 -12.64 -3.27
C GLY A 64 -6.86 -12.16 -3.14
N VAL A 65 -7.07 -10.97 -2.57
CA VAL A 65 -8.40 -10.41 -2.30
C VAL A 65 -9.05 -9.84 -3.57
N VAL A 66 -8.31 -9.08 -4.38
CA VAL A 66 -8.86 -8.33 -5.51
C VAL A 66 -9.49 -9.23 -6.58
N ARG A 67 -9.07 -10.51 -6.65
CA ARG A 67 -9.64 -11.49 -7.59
C ARG A 67 -11.02 -11.99 -7.15
N GLN A 68 -11.37 -11.84 -5.87
CA GLN A 68 -12.59 -12.39 -5.27
C GLN A 68 -13.72 -11.36 -5.11
N VAL A 69 -13.41 -10.07 -5.24
CA VAL A 69 -14.37 -8.96 -5.05
C VAL A 69 -14.59 -8.20 -6.36
N SER A 70 -15.68 -7.47 -6.55
CA SER A 70 -15.89 -6.62 -7.74
C SER A 70 -14.92 -5.42 -7.76
N ALA A 71 -14.77 -4.75 -8.91
CA ALA A 71 -13.93 -3.56 -9.01
C ALA A 71 -14.41 -2.43 -8.07
N GLN A 72 -15.72 -2.28 -7.89
CA GLN A 72 -16.32 -1.29 -6.99
C GLN A 72 -16.08 -1.66 -5.52
N GLN A 73 -16.21 -2.94 -5.17
CA GLN A 73 -15.90 -3.42 -3.83
C GLN A 73 -14.41 -3.21 -3.50
N ALA A 74 -13.51 -3.52 -4.43
CA ALA A 74 -12.08 -3.29 -4.26
C ALA A 74 -11.76 -1.79 -4.07
N ALA A 75 -12.37 -0.91 -4.86
CA ALA A 75 -12.21 0.54 -4.69
C ALA A 75 -12.69 1.02 -3.32
N THR A 76 -13.81 0.47 -2.83
CA THR A 76 -14.37 0.77 -1.51
C THR A 76 -13.45 0.28 -0.39
N LEU A 77 -12.93 -0.95 -0.49
CA LEU A 77 -11.97 -1.49 0.48
C LEU A 77 -10.68 -0.66 0.57
N GLN A 78 -10.25 -0.01 -0.52
CA GLN A 78 -9.08 0.85 -0.54
C GLN A 78 -9.18 2.04 0.44
N LEU A 79 -10.42 2.47 0.76
CA LEU A 79 -10.67 3.52 1.75
C LEU A 79 -10.22 3.11 3.16
N SER A 80 -10.04 1.82 3.44
CA SER A 80 -9.51 1.34 4.72
C SER A 80 -8.01 1.56 4.91
N VAL A 81 -7.25 1.75 3.82
CA VAL A 81 -5.77 1.82 3.91
C VAL A 81 -5.28 2.96 4.79
N PRO A 82 -5.78 4.20 4.69
CA PRO A 82 -5.38 5.28 5.59
C PRO A 82 -5.69 4.99 7.06
N VAL A 83 -6.81 4.31 7.35
CA VAL A 83 -7.19 3.91 8.72
C VAL A 83 -6.19 2.90 9.27
N LEU A 84 -5.89 1.85 8.50
CA LEU A 84 -4.91 0.83 8.89
C LEU A 84 -3.52 1.43 9.06
N ALA A 85 -3.11 2.35 8.18
CA ALA A 85 -1.82 3.03 8.29
C ALA A 85 -1.73 3.90 9.56
N GLY A 86 -2.77 4.69 9.86
CA GLY A 86 -2.81 5.51 11.07
C GLY A 86 -2.81 4.67 12.36
N LEU A 87 -3.61 3.61 12.42
CA LEU A 87 -3.61 2.69 13.57
C LEU A 87 -2.28 1.94 13.71
N GLY A 88 -1.66 1.56 12.58
CA GLY A 88 -0.30 1.00 12.56
C GLY A 88 0.73 1.97 13.10
N GLY A 89 0.63 3.27 12.78
CA GLY A 89 1.48 4.31 13.35
C GLY A 89 1.38 4.39 14.87
N VAL A 90 0.15 4.38 15.40
CA VAL A 90 -0.10 4.34 16.85
C VAL A 90 0.54 3.10 17.48
N ALA A 91 0.34 1.93 16.88
CA ALA A 91 0.78 0.67 17.47
C ALA A 91 2.29 0.40 17.36
N LEU A 92 2.92 0.75 16.23
CA LEU A 92 4.30 0.36 15.92
C LEU A 92 5.33 1.42 16.26
N ILE A 93 4.98 2.71 16.11
CA ILE A 93 5.91 3.83 16.33
C ILE A 93 5.42 4.78 17.44
N GLY A 94 4.33 4.43 18.12
CA GLY A 94 3.86 5.14 19.32
C GLY A 94 3.23 6.50 19.03
N GLU A 95 2.64 6.69 17.84
CA GLU A 95 1.89 7.92 17.58
C GLU A 95 0.71 8.08 18.55
N PRO A 96 0.36 9.31 18.96
CA PRO A 96 -0.75 9.53 19.88
C PRO A 96 -2.08 9.16 19.22
N LEU A 97 -2.88 8.33 19.92
CA LEU A 97 -4.22 8.00 19.51
C LEU A 97 -5.15 9.21 19.69
N SER A 98 -5.28 10.02 18.64
CA SER A 98 -6.13 11.21 18.65
C SER A 98 -7.62 10.85 18.48
N LEU A 99 -8.50 11.65 19.09
CA LEU A 99 -9.95 11.55 18.87
C LEU A 99 -10.32 11.71 17.38
N ARG A 100 -9.59 12.55 16.65
CA ARG A 100 -9.78 12.72 15.19
C ARG A 100 -9.55 11.41 14.44
N LEU A 101 -8.45 10.70 14.74
CA LEU A 101 -8.15 9.41 14.12
C LEU A 101 -9.25 8.38 14.46
N LEU A 102 -9.68 8.34 15.72
CA LEU A 102 -10.70 7.42 16.21
C LEU A 102 -12.04 7.64 15.49
N LEU A 103 -12.52 8.89 15.45
CA LEU A 103 -13.77 9.25 14.77
C LEU A 103 -13.69 9.02 13.25
N ALA A 104 -12.59 9.43 12.61
CA ALA A 104 -12.38 9.19 11.19
C ALA A 104 -12.38 7.69 10.87
N SER A 105 -11.74 6.86 11.71
CA SER A 105 -11.72 5.41 11.55
C SER A 105 -13.12 4.81 11.63
N VAL A 106 -13.92 5.22 12.61
CA VAL A 106 -15.31 4.76 12.76
C VAL A 106 -16.15 5.15 11.54
N VAL A 107 -16.07 6.40 11.09
CA VAL A 107 -16.84 6.89 9.94
C VAL A 107 -16.45 6.17 8.66
N VAL A 108 -15.15 6.02 8.39
CA VAL A 108 -14.66 5.36 7.17
C VAL A 108 -15.01 3.88 7.19
N LEU A 109 -14.72 3.15 8.26
CA LEU A 109 -15.02 1.72 8.34
C LEU A 109 -16.53 1.47 8.33
N GLY A 110 -17.32 2.27 9.04
CA GLY A 110 -18.78 2.21 9.00
C GLY A 110 -19.34 2.45 7.59
N GLY A 111 -18.82 3.47 6.89
CA GLY A 111 -19.19 3.74 5.50
C GLY A 111 -18.84 2.59 4.54
N ILE A 112 -17.66 1.98 4.70
CA ILE A 112 -17.26 0.78 3.95
C ILE A 112 -18.24 -0.37 4.22
N THR A 113 -18.57 -0.65 5.49
CA THR A 113 -19.52 -1.71 5.83
C THR A 113 -20.88 -1.47 5.16
N LEU A 114 -21.44 -0.26 5.28
CA LEU A 114 -22.72 0.09 4.66
C LEU A 114 -22.69 -0.04 3.13
N ALA A 115 -21.59 0.33 2.49
CA ALA A 115 -21.42 0.26 1.04
C ALA A 115 -21.25 -1.18 0.51
N LEU A 116 -20.75 -2.10 1.35
CA LEU A 116 -20.49 -3.49 0.97
C LEU A 116 -21.61 -4.46 1.36
N VAL A 117 -22.52 -4.07 2.27
CA VAL A 117 -23.67 -4.91 2.65
C VAL A 117 -24.56 -5.15 1.43
N PRO A 118 -24.88 -6.41 1.09
CA PRO A 118 -25.80 -6.72 0.00
C PRO A 118 -27.16 -6.09 0.26
N ARG A 119 -27.65 -5.26 -0.68
CA ARG A 119 -29.05 -4.82 -0.65
C ARG A 119 -29.93 -6.05 -0.84
N ARG A 120 -30.66 -6.43 0.20
CA ARG A 120 -31.78 -7.38 0.06
C ARG A 120 -32.77 -6.75 -0.92
N GLN A 121 -32.87 -7.30 -2.12
CA GLN A 121 -33.96 -6.98 -3.02
C GLN A 121 -35.22 -7.48 -2.33
N ALA A 122 -36.11 -6.56 -1.95
CA ALA A 122 -37.45 -6.91 -1.50
C ALA A 122 -38.14 -7.60 -2.68
N LEU A 123 -38.49 -8.88 -2.48
CA LEU A 123 -39.35 -9.66 -3.38
C LEU A 123 -40.78 -9.14 -3.29
#